data_AF-A0A146MG07-F1
#
_entry.id   AF-A0A146MG07-F1
#
_cell.length_a   1.000
_cell.length_b   1.000
_cell.length_c   1.000
_cell.angle_alpha   90.00
_cell.angle_beta   90.00
_cell.angle_gamma   90.00
#
_symmetry.space_group_name_H-M   'P 1'
#
loop_
_entity.id
_entity.type
_entity.pdbx_description
1 polymer ?
#
loop_
_entity_poly.entity_id
_entity_poly.type
_entity_poly.pdbx_seq_one_letter_code
_entity_poly.pdbx_strand_id
1 'polypeptide(L)'
;GVTVMFIDGKAVVVDILENSLAAECEEIVVGDILDSLNGMPVNDSVQGAMMNVMKRVLGQPLELYIIKCASGGVLFPQMVPILKQAGLNPQHILDSLAITRCKNRDTEEDAASLISYVGCVDTGTRGDVKQIFFAINELVKSGRVESLPVTIECHDLGIKVVSGLTQKVLFEHQYMEISSCGSSTSGPLYFAYIAGDENFTNCKNFKCYIFRSLNPLQVESLLKTIGQGFKRTLFTV
;
A
#
# COMPACT_ATOMS: atom_id res chain seq x y z
N GLY A 1 -7.88 -18.04 3.62
CA GLY A 1 -8.85 -18.81 2.84
C GLY A 1 -8.58 -18.52 1.40
N VAL A 2 -8.37 -19.55 0.60
CA VAL A 2 -8.13 -19.44 -0.84
C VAL A 2 -9.25 -20.19 -1.53
N THR A 3 -9.89 -19.54 -2.49
CA THR A 3 -10.89 -20.16 -3.37
C THR A 3 -10.21 -20.49 -4.69
N VAL A 4 -10.36 -21.73 -5.14
CA VAL A 4 -9.78 -22.20 -6.39
C VAL A 4 -10.85 -22.71 -7.35
N MET A 5 -10.60 -22.54 -8.64
CA MET A 5 -11.38 -23.07 -9.75
C MET A 5 -10.52 -24.02 -10.57
N PHE A 6 -11.05 -25.19 -10.92
CA PHE A 6 -10.33 -26.16 -11.76
C PHE A 6 -10.53 -25.83 -13.24
N ILE A 7 -9.43 -25.58 -13.94
CA ILE A 7 -9.38 -25.30 -15.38
C ILE A 7 -8.26 -26.15 -15.97
N ASP A 8 -8.60 -27.01 -16.95
CA ASP A 8 -7.65 -27.88 -17.65
C ASP A 8 -6.67 -28.63 -16.70
N GLY A 9 -7.19 -29.27 -15.64
CA GLY A 9 -6.34 -30.00 -14.70
C GLY A 9 -5.70 -29.18 -13.59
N LYS A 10 -5.89 -27.85 -13.56
CA LYS A 10 -5.18 -26.93 -12.65
C LYS A 10 -6.14 -26.20 -11.73
N ALA A 11 -5.83 -26.17 -10.43
CA ALA A 11 -6.58 -25.39 -9.45
C ALA A 11 -6.11 -23.93 -9.42
N VAL A 12 -6.74 -23.08 -10.23
CA VAL A 12 -6.46 -21.65 -10.33
C VAL A 12 -7.07 -20.91 -9.15
N VAL A 13 -6.30 -20.10 -8.44
CA VAL A 13 -6.77 -19.20 -7.38
C VAL A 13 -7.63 -18.10 -8.00
N VAL A 14 -8.91 -18.06 -7.68
CA VAL A 14 -9.87 -17.08 -8.22
C VAL A 14 -10.26 -16.02 -7.21
N ASP A 15 -10.11 -16.31 -5.92
CA ASP A 15 -10.45 -15.38 -4.84
C ASP A 15 -9.66 -15.70 -3.57
N ILE A 16 -9.40 -14.68 -2.76
CA ILE A 16 -8.70 -14.77 -1.49
C ILE A 16 -9.58 -14.11 -0.44
N LEU A 17 -9.96 -14.88 0.57
CA LEU A 17 -10.81 -14.41 1.65
C LEU A 17 -10.11 -13.33 2.47
N GLU A 18 -10.74 -12.18 2.64
CA GLU A 18 -10.27 -11.08 3.49
C GLU A 18 -10.07 -11.54 4.95
N ASN A 19 -9.13 -10.92 5.66
CA ASN A 19 -8.79 -11.24 7.07
C ASN A 19 -8.41 -12.71 7.30
N SER A 20 -7.75 -13.31 6.32
CA SER A 20 -7.29 -14.69 6.41
C SER A 20 -5.78 -14.77 6.24
N LEU A 21 -5.16 -15.84 6.72
CA LEU A 21 -3.71 -16.04 6.61
C LEU A 21 -3.19 -15.91 5.17
N ALA A 22 -3.97 -16.32 4.17
CA ALA A 22 -3.59 -16.18 2.76
C ALA A 22 -3.58 -14.72 2.29
N ALA A 23 -4.47 -13.88 2.83
CA ALA A 23 -4.48 -12.45 2.57
C ALA A 23 -3.37 -11.72 3.34
N GLU A 24 -3.04 -12.17 4.55
CA GLU A 24 -2.01 -11.56 5.41
C GLU A 24 -0.57 -11.89 4.98
N CYS A 25 -0.32 -13.11 4.49
CA CYS A 25 1.01 -13.49 4.01
C CYS A 25 1.42 -12.77 2.71
N GLU A 26 0.47 -12.21 1.95
CA GLU A 26 0.65 -11.52 0.65
C GLU A 26 1.47 -12.29 -0.43
N GLU A 27 1.88 -13.53 -0.17
CA GLU A 27 2.62 -14.36 -1.12
C GLU A 27 1.71 -14.94 -2.19
N ILE A 28 0.47 -15.30 -1.87
CA ILE A 28 -0.50 -15.93 -2.79
C ILE A 28 -1.38 -14.86 -3.41
N VAL A 29 -1.59 -14.92 -4.72
CA VAL A 29 -2.34 -13.92 -5.48
C VAL A 29 -3.39 -14.57 -6.38
N VAL A 30 -4.44 -13.81 -6.71
CA VAL A 30 -5.44 -14.23 -7.69
C VAL A 30 -4.75 -14.48 -9.03
N GLY A 31 -5.01 -15.65 -9.60
CA GLY A 31 -4.40 -16.15 -10.84
C GLY A 31 -3.33 -17.21 -10.63
N ASP A 32 -2.74 -17.33 -9.44
CA ASP A 32 -1.78 -18.40 -9.11
C ASP A 32 -2.43 -19.79 -9.22
N ILE A 33 -1.62 -20.84 -9.32
CA ILE A 33 -2.09 -22.23 -9.31
C ILE A 33 -1.71 -22.87 -7.99
N LEU A 34 -2.69 -23.47 -7.32
CA LEU A 34 -2.46 -24.40 -6.23
C LEU A 34 -2.05 -25.76 -6.82
N ASP A 35 -0.78 -26.11 -6.68
CA ASP A 35 -0.20 -27.30 -7.29
C ASP A 35 -0.26 -28.52 -6.35
N SER A 36 0.06 -28.34 -5.07
CA SER A 36 -0.08 -29.41 -4.08
C SER A 36 -0.37 -28.93 -2.66
N LEU A 37 -0.95 -29.83 -1.86
CA LEU A 37 -1.30 -29.62 -0.47
C LEU A 37 -0.78 -30.81 0.35
N ASN A 38 0.13 -30.57 1.29
CA ASN A 38 0.83 -31.59 2.08
C ASN A 38 1.41 -32.73 1.21
N GLY A 39 2.02 -32.36 0.08
CA GLY A 39 2.60 -33.29 -0.89
C GLY A 39 1.58 -34.01 -1.78
N MET A 40 0.28 -33.77 -1.62
CA MET A 40 -0.76 -34.33 -2.51
C MET A 40 -0.99 -33.39 -3.70
N PRO A 41 -0.80 -33.85 -4.95
CA PRO A 41 -1.07 -33.05 -6.14
C PRO A 41 -2.55 -32.64 -6.24
N VAL A 42 -2.79 -31.38 -6.57
CA VAL A 42 -4.13 -30.80 -6.75
C VAL A 42 -4.43 -30.68 -8.24
N ASN A 43 -5.15 -31.67 -8.77
CA ASN A 43 -5.59 -31.75 -10.16
C ASN A 43 -7.06 -32.25 -10.24
N ASP A 44 -7.57 -32.50 -11.44
CA ASP A 44 -8.97 -32.93 -11.65
C ASP A 44 -9.34 -34.21 -10.89
N SER A 45 -8.38 -35.08 -10.56
CA SER A 45 -8.66 -36.31 -9.79
C SER A 45 -9.08 -36.03 -8.34
N VAL A 46 -8.71 -34.86 -7.80
CA VAL A 46 -9.13 -34.43 -6.46
C VAL A 46 -10.27 -33.39 -6.51
N GLN A 47 -10.70 -32.99 -7.72
CA GLN A 47 -11.86 -32.13 -7.92
C GLN A 47 -13.12 -32.82 -7.38
N GLY A 48 -13.70 -32.27 -6.32
CA GLY A 48 -14.84 -32.86 -5.60
C GLY A 48 -14.48 -33.72 -4.39
N ALA A 49 -13.25 -34.26 -4.33
CA ALA A 49 -12.72 -34.93 -3.13
C ALA A 49 -11.95 -33.99 -2.19
N MET A 50 -11.75 -32.73 -2.60
CA MET A 50 -10.94 -31.76 -1.86
C MET A 50 -11.44 -31.50 -0.44
N MET A 51 -12.76 -31.56 -0.20
CA MET A 51 -13.31 -31.49 1.17
C MET A 51 -12.85 -32.67 2.04
N ASN A 52 -12.71 -33.87 1.46
CA ASN A 52 -12.20 -35.04 2.18
C ASN A 52 -10.70 -34.94 2.44
N VAL A 53 -9.94 -34.35 1.51
CA VAL A 53 -8.52 -34.02 1.70
C VAL A 53 -8.37 -33.02 2.86
N MET A 54 -9.13 -31.92 2.84
CA MET A 54 -9.11 -30.91 3.91
C MET A 54 -9.50 -31.46 5.28
N LYS A 55 -10.48 -32.36 5.35
CA LYS A 55 -10.87 -33.03 6.61
C LYS A 55 -9.76 -33.88 7.22
N ARG A 56 -8.91 -34.51 6.39
CA ARG A 56 -7.79 -35.33 6.87
C ARG A 56 -6.65 -34.49 7.45
N VAL A 57 -6.54 -33.23 7.00
CA VAL A 57 -5.48 -32.29 7.41
C VAL A 57 -5.94 -31.38 8.55
N LEU A 58 -7.21 -31.48 8.97
CA LEU A 58 -7.77 -30.63 10.02
C LEU A 58 -6.98 -30.77 11.33
N GLY A 59 -6.46 -29.66 11.83
CA GLY A 59 -5.65 -29.62 13.06
C GLY A 59 -4.16 -29.94 12.88
N GLN A 60 -3.70 -30.15 11.64
CA GLN A 60 -2.29 -30.31 11.31
C GLN A 60 -1.77 -29.08 10.54
N PRO A 61 -0.44 -28.82 10.56
CA PRO A 61 0.17 -27.80 9.71
C PRO A 61 -0.14 -28.04 8.23
N LEU A 62 -0.42 -26.94 7.52
CA LEU A 62 -0.74 -26.95 6.10
C LEU A 62 0.45 -26.47 5.29
N GLU A 63 1.02 -27.34 4.46
CA GLU A 63 2.05 -27.04 3.48
C GLU A 63 1.40 -26.93 2.10
N LEU A 64 1.69 -25.85 1.38
CA LEU A 64 1.13 -25.56 0.07
C LEU A 64 2.26 -25.30 -0.92
N TYR A 65 2.14 -25.85 -2.13
CA TYR A 65 2.97 -25.48 -3.26
C TYR A 65 2.14 -24.67 -4.25
N ILE A 66 2.61 -23.45 -4.51
CA ILE A 66 1.93 -22.48 -5.37
C ILE A 66 2.81 -22.19 -6.58
N ILE A 67 2.26 -22.38 -7.78
CA ILE A 67 2.90 -21.97 -9.03
C ILE A 67 2.43 -20.54 -9.35
N LYS A 68 3.40 -19.63 -9.50
CA LYS A 68 3.12 -18.22 -9.76
C LYS A 68 2.57 -18.01 -11.16
N CYS A 69 1.57 -17.16 -11.29
CA CYS A 69 1.01 -16.80 -12.59
C CYS A 69 1.84 -15.79 -13.37
N ALA A 70 2.67 -15.01 -12.68
CA ALA A 70 3.55 -13.99 -13.25
C ALA A 70 4.93 -13.99 -12.59
N SER A 71 5.93 -13.51 -13.31
CA SER A 71 7.26 -13.20 -12.77
C SER A 71 7.79 -11.93 -13.43
N GLY A 72 8.51 -11.09 -12.70
CA GLY A 72 9.08 -9.86 -13.27
C GLY A 72 8.08 -8.86 -13.86
N GLY A 73 6.78 -8.98 -13.58
CA GLY A 73 5.73 -8.05 -14.03
C GLY A 73 5.10 -8.51 -15.33
N VAL A 74 5.40 -9.74 -15.73
CA VAL A 74 4.96 -10.36 -16.96
C VAL A 74 4.26 -11.67 -16.59
N LEU A 75 3.05 -11.85 -17.09
CA LEU A 75 2.33 -13.13 -16.97
C LEU A 75 3.04 -14.19 -17.79
N PHE A 76 3.10 -15.41 -17.27
CA PHE A 76 3.55 -16.53 -18.07
C PHE A 76 2.57 -16.74 -19.25
N PRO A 77 3.05 -16.86 -20.50
CA PRO A 77 2.17 -16.96 -21.66
C PRO A 77 1.14 -18.10 -21.57
N GLN A 78 1.54 -19.21 -20.96
CA GLN A 78 0.70 -20.39 -20.69
C GLN A 78 -0.49 -20.08 -19.77
N MET A 79 -0.40 -19.03 -18.95
CA MET A 79 -1.45 -18.64 -18.00
C MET A 79 -2.56 -17.84 -18.66
N VAL A 80 -2.27 -17.09 -19.73
CA VAL A 80 -3.26 -16.22 -20.40
C VAL A 80 -4.55 -16.96 -20.80
N PRO A 81 -4.52 -18.12 -21.49
CA PRO A 81 -5.74 -18.84 -21.83
C PRO A 81 -6.46 -19.39 -20.59
N ILE A 82 -5.73 -19.86 -19.59
CA ILE A 82 -6.27 -20.45 -18.36
C ILE A 82 -7.01 -19.38 -17.54
N LEU A 83 -6.41 -18.20 -17.38
CA LEU A 83 -7.00 -17.08 -16.65
C LEU A 83 -8.28 -16.60 -17.33
N LYS A 84 -8.28 -16.50 -18.66
CA LYS A 84 -9.48 -16.12 -19.44
C LYS A 84 -10.61 -17.14 -19.28
N GLN A 85 -10.29 -18.43 -19.29
CA GLN A 85 -11.27 -19.50 -19.05
C GLN A 85 -11.83 -19.45 -17.62
N ALA A 86 -11.00 -19.07 -16.63
CA ALA A 86 -11.44 -18.82 -15.26
C ALA A 86 -12.27 -17.53 -15.09
N GLY A 87 -12.51 -16.76 -16.17
CA GLY A 87 -13.21 -15.48 -16.13
C GLY A 87 -12.37 -14.32 -15.57
N LEU A 88 -11.07 -14.53 -15.38
CA LEU A 88 -10.15 -13.53 -14.87
C LEU A 88 -9.54 -12.72 -16.02
N ASN A 89 -9.46 -11.39 -15.86
CA ASN A 89 -8.81 -10.53 -16.83
C ASN A 89 -7.29 -10.52 -16.57
N PRO A 90 -6.44 -11.01 -17.50
CA PRO A 90 -4.99 -11.00 -17.34
C PRO A 90 -4.40 -9.62 -17.05
N GLN A 91 -4.98 -8.56 -17.63
CA GLN A 91 -4.49 -7.21 -17.43
C GLN A 91 -4.77 -6.71 -16.02
N HIS A 92 -5.97 -6.98 -15.50
CA HIS A 92 -6.35 -6.63 -14.13
C HIS A 92 -5.51 -7.38 -13.09
N ILE A 93 -5.08 -8.61 -13.40
CA ILE A 93 -4.13 -9.37 -12.57
C ILE A 93 -2.75 -8.71 -12.61
N LEU A 94 -2.26 -8.29 -13.77
CA LEU A 94 -0.98 -7.58 -13.86
C LEU A 94 -1.01 -6.25 -13.10
N ASP A 95 -2.10 -5.50 -13.22
CA ASP A 95 -2.30 -4.24 -12.51
C ASP A 95 -2.34 -4.46 -11.00
N SER A 96 -3.05 -5.50 -10.53
CA SER A 96 -3.09 -5.84 -9.09
C SER A 96 -1.73 -6.32 -8.57
N LEU A 97 -0.97 -7.07 -9.37
CA LEU A 97 0.39 -7.48 -9.04
C LEU A 97 1.37 -6.31 -9.01
N ALA A 98 1.21 -5.32 -9.89
CA ALA A 98 1.96 -4.08 -9.83
C ALA A 98 1.65 -3.33 -8.53
N ILE A 99 0.36 -3.19 -8.16
CA ILE A 99 -0.05 -2.56 -6.90
C ILE A 99 0.50 -3.31 -5.67
N THR A 100 0.48 -4.64 -5.67
CA THR A 100 1.02 -5.46 -4.57
C THR A 100 2.55 -5.41 -4.52
N ARG A 101 3.24 -5.28 -5.67
CA ARG A 101 4.70 -5.04 -5.71
C ARG A 101 5.09 -3.64 -5.26
N CYS A 102 4.25 -2.63 -5.46
CA CYS A 102 4.45 -1.31 -4.86
C CYS A 102 4.45 -1.33 -3.32
N LYS A 103 3.96 -2.42 -2.70
CA LYS A 103 4.12 -2.66 -1.25
C LYS A 103 5.39 -3.42 -0.88
N ASN A 104 5.99 -4.18 -1.81
CA ASN A 104 7.06 -5.12 -1.53
C ASN A 104 8.11 -5.13 -2.66
N ARG A 105 9.17 -4.33 -2.46
CA ARG A 105 10.54 -4.38 -3.03
C ARG A 105 10.98 -3.11 -3.75
N ASP A 106 11.96 -2.50 -3.09
CA ASP A 106 12.94 -1.54 -3.58
C ASP A 106 13.59 -1.96 -4.91
N THR A 107 14.12 -0.93 -5.57
CA THR A 107 15.04 -0.88 -6.73
C THR A 107 14.40 -0.82 -8.13
N GLU A 108 14.64 0.33 -8.77
CA GLU A 108 14.48 0.68 -10.21
C GLU A 108 13.21 1.41 -10.69
N GLU A 109 12.44 2.04 -9.80
CA GLU A 109 11.37 3.00 -10.17
C GLU A 109 11.58 4.40 -9.57
N ASP A 110 12.85 4.74 -9.29
CA ASP A 110 13.22 5.82 -8.38
C ASP A 110 12.56 7.16 -8.72
N ALA A 111 12.56 7.66 -9.95
CA ALA A 111 12.04 9.01 -10.16
C ALA A 111 10.51 9.16 -9.93
N ALA A 112 9.71 8.13 -10.21
CA ALA A 112 8.25 8.20 -10.13
C ALA A 112 7.73 7.93 -8.72
N SER A 113 8.37 7.01 -7.99
CA SER A 113 7.98 6.58 -6.65
C SER A 113 8.74 7.31 -5.52
N LEU A 114 9.74 8.14 -5.85
CA LEU A 114 10.43 8.98 -4.88
C LEU A 114 9.54 10.14 -4.39
N ILE A 115 9.34 10.15 -3.08
CA ILE A 115 8.82 11.30 -2.37
C ILE A 115 10.00 12.17 -1.96
N SER A 116 9.88 13.47 -2.14
CA SER A 116 10.84 14.44 -1.62
C SER A 116 10.20 15.35 -0.59
N TYR A 117 10.87 15.53 0.53
CA TYR A 117 10.56 16.57 1.50
C TYR A 117 11.09 17.90 0.98
N VAL A 118 10.20 18.89 0.92
CA VAL A 118 10.48 20.20 0.29
C VAL A 118 10.64 21.29 1.35
N GLY A 119 10.12 21.05 2.55
CA GLY A 119 10.25 21.95 3.70
C GLY A 119 8.97 22.02 4.53
N CYS A 120 8.95 22.96 5.47
CA CYS A 120 7.78 23.25 6.28
C CYS A 120 7.51 24.75 6.39
N VAL A 121 6.24 25.11 6.60
CA VAL A 121 5.79 26.49 6.83
C VAL A 121 5.01 26.52 8.14
N ASP A 122 5.31 27.49 8.98
CA ASP A 122 4.57 27.73 10.22
C ASP A 122 3.19 28.31 9.90
N THR A 123 2.12 27.64 10.33
CA THR A 123 0.73 28.08 10.12
C THR A 123 0.12 28.70 11.38
N GLY A 124 0.91 28.86 12.45
CA GLY A 124 0.51 29.43 13.73
C GLY A 124 -0.65 28.64 14.34
N THR A 125 -1.72 29.31 14.73
CA THR A 125 -2.89 28.67 15.36
C THR A 125 -3.85 27.98 14.38
N ARG A 126 -3.52 27.96 13.07
CA ARG A 126 -4.42 27.44 12.03
C ARG A 126 -3.99 26.05 11.58
N GLY A 127 -4.80 25.05 11.90
CA GLY A 127 -4.60 23.65 11.52
C GLY A 127 -5.43 23.16 10.33
N ASP A 128 -6.20 24.05 9.67
CA ASP A 128 -7.18 23.66 8.66
C ASP A 128 -6.58 23.41 7.27
N VAL A 129 -7.25 22.59 6.46
CA VAL A 129 -6.75 22.15 5.14
C VAL A 129 -6.48 23.30 4.18
N LYS A 130 -7.10 24.49 4.36
CA LYS A 130 -6.82 25.64 3.49
C LYS A 130 -5.40 26.17 3.69
N GLN A 131 -4.82 25.99 4.88
CA GLN A 131 -3.43 26.41 5.13
C GLN A 131 -2.44 25.62 4.27
N ILE A 132 -2.77 24.39 3.87
CA ILE A 132 -1.93 23.60 2.96
C ILE A 132 -1.73 24.33 1.63
N PHE A 133 -2.81 24.88 1.06
CA PHE A 133 -2.73 25.64 -0.19
C PHE A 133 -1.88 26.91 -0.03
N PHE A 134 -2.05 27.66 1.06
CA PHE A 134 -1.25 28.86 1.31
C PHE A 134 0.22 28.54 1.53
N ALA A 135 0.52 27.51 2.34
CA ALA A 135 1.87 27.08 2.66
C ALA A 135 2.64 26.58 1.43
N ILE A 136 2.01 25.76 0.57
CA ILE A 136 2.63 25.31 -0.69
C ILE A 136 2.95 26.51 -1.58
N ASN A 137 2.01 27.45 -1.72
CA ASN A 137 2.22 28.64 -2.56
C ASN A 137 3.32 29.55 -2.01
N GLU A 138 3.41 29.72 -0.69
CA GLU A 138 4.47 30.49 -0.03
C GLU A 138 5.84 29.85 -0.27
N LEU A 139 5.95 28.54 -0.04
CA LEU A 139 7.20 27.81 -0.20
C LEU A 139 7.69 27.85 -1.66
N VAL A 140 6.79 27.61 -2.63
CA VAL A 140 7.12 27.68 -4.07
C VAL A 140 7.56 29.10 -4.48
N LYS A 141 6.90 30.16 -3.97
CA LYS A 141 7.28 31.55 -4.26
C LYS A 141 8.61 31.97 -3.65
N SER A 142 8.96 31.39 -2.49
CA SER A 142 10.20 31.73 -1.78
C SER A 142 11.47 31.27 -2.50
N GLY A 143 11.36 30.35 -3.47
CA GLY A 143 12.48 29.82 -4.24
C GLY A 143 13.44 28.90 -3.46
N ARG A 144 13.19 28.67 -2.16
CA ARG A 144 13.98 27.80 -1.27
C ARG A 144 13.49 26.35 -1.33
N VAL A 145 13.49 25.76 -2.52
CA VAL A 145 13.05 24.38 -2.73
C VAL A 145 14.27 23.47 -2.64
N GLU A 146 14.80 23.26 -1.43
CA GLU A 146 15.73 22.14 -1.20
C GLU A 146 14.90 20.85 -1.09
N SER A 147 15.15 19.92 -1.99
CA SER A 147 14.39 18.69 -2.13
C SER A 147 15.22 17.55 -1.55
N LEU A 148 14.83 17.04 -0.39
CA LEU A 148 15.48 15.89 0.25
C LEU A 148 14.66 14.63 -0.07
N PRO A 149 15.23 13.58 -0.69
CA PRO A 149 14.49 12.34 -0.89
C PRO A 149 14.16 11.72 0.47
N VAL A 150 12.91 11.29 0.64
CA VAL A 150 12.40 10.73 1.89
C VAL A 150 11.47 9.54 1.64
N THR A 151 11.39 8.67 2.65
CA THR A 151 10.36 7.64 2.78
C THR A 151 9.40 8.05 3.88
N ILE A 152 8.09 7.91 3.65
CA ILE A 152 7.06 8.18 4.65
C ILE A 152 6.48 6.83 5.09
N GLU A 153 6.74 6.46 6.33
CA GLU A 153 6.21 5.24 6.95
C GLU A 153 4.97 5.59 7.77
N CYS A 154 3.82 5.00 7.44
CA CYS A 154 2.59 5.11 8.23
C CYS A 154 2.49 3.90 9.17
N HIS A 155 2.61 4.14 10.46
CA HIS A 155 2.49 3.13 11.52
C HIS A 155 1.13 3.26 12.22
N ASP A 156 0.87 2.43 13.25
CA ASP A 156 -0.39 2.44 13.98
C ASP A 156 -0.62 3.72 14.80
N LEU A 157 0.45 4.30 15.36
CA LEU A 157 0.39 5.45 16.28
C LEU A 157 0.66 6.80 15.60
N GLY A 158 1.19 6.79 14.37
CA GLY A 158 1.59 8.00 13.69
C GLY A 158 2.35 7.76 12.40
N ILE A 159 3.02 8.80 11.95
CA ILE A 159 3.82 8.81 10.73
C ILE A 159 5.26 9.14 11.04
N LYS A 160 6.16 8.51 10.30
CA LYS A 160 7.59 8.66 10.46
C LYS A 160 8.21 8.99 9.11
N VAL A 161 8.98 10.07 9.06
CA VAL A 161 9.66 10.52 7.83
C VAL A 161 11.13 10.17 7.94
N VAL A 162 11.61 9.35 7.00
CA VAL A 162 12.97 8.81 6.98
C VAL A 162 13.72 9.38 5.78
N SER A 163 14.96 9.81 5.99
CA SER A 163 15.83 10.28 4.91
C SER A 163 16.17 9.14 3.95
N GLY A 164 15.87 9.30 2.67
CA GLY A 164 16.25 8.33 1.64
C GLY A 164 17.76 8.18 1.49
N LEU A 165 18.54 9.22 1.82
CA LEU A 165 20.01 9.21 1.72
C LEU A 165 20.68 8.51 2.91
N THR A 166 20.22 8.77 4.13
CA THR A 166 20.90 8.33 5.36
C THR A 166 20.16 7.22 6.09
N GLN A 167 18.93 6.91 5.68
CA GLN A 167 18.03 5.97 6.36
C GLN A 167 17.77 6.35 7.83
N LYS A 168 18.01 7.61 8.20
CA LYS A 168 17.73 8.15 9.53
C LYS A 168 16.36 8.82 9.57
N VAL A 169 15.71 8.70 10.71
CA VAL A 169 14.47 9.41 11.02
C VAL A 169 14.75 10.91 11.04
N LEU A 170 14.04 11.67 10.21
CA LEU A 170 14.08 13.13 10.21
C LEU A 170 13.18 13.68 11.32
N PHE A 171 11.95 13.18 11.37
CA PHE A 171 10.95 13.51 12.38
C PHE A 171 9.81 12.49 12.35
N GLU A 172 9.03 12.48 13.43
CA GLU A 172 7.87 11.63 13.63
C GLU A 172 6.74 12.49 14.19
N HIS A 173 5.50 12.22 13.79
CA HIS A 173 4.32 12.84 14.37
C HIS A 173 3.27 11.77 14.68
N GLN A 174 2.70 11.85 15.86
CA GLN A 174 1.57 11.01 16.24
C GLN A 174 0.33 11.46 15.48
N TYR A 175 -0.59 10.52 15.21
CA TYR A 175 -1.84 10.88 14.56
C TYR A 175 -2.69 11.88 15.35
N MET A 176 -2.53 11.94 16.68
CA MET A 176 -3.19 12.93 17.54
C MET A 176 -2.63 14.35 17.37
N GLU A 177 -1.44 14.51 16.79
CA GLU A 177 -0.81 15.82 16.54
C GLU A 177 -1.20 16.35 15.16
N ILE A 178 -1.65 15.48 14.25
CA ILE A 178 -2.01 15.83 12.87
C ILE A 178 -3.43 16.40 12.82
N SER A 179 -3.56 17.62 12.31
CA SER A 179 -4.84 18.33 12.23
C SER A 179 -5.50 18.22 10.85
N SER A 180 -4.72 18.14 9.79
CA SER A 180 -5.23 18.00 8.41
C SER A 180 -4.17 17.45 7.47
N CYS A 181 -4.63 16.86 6.36
CA CYS A 181 -3.78 16.45 5.24
C CYS A 181 -4.47 16.73 3.91
N GLY A 182 -3.70 16.94 2.85
CA GLY A 182 -4.24 17.23 1.53
C GLY A 182 -3.17 17.46 0.48
N SER A 183 -3.62 17.63 -0.77
CA SER A 183 -2.77 17.94 -1.92
C SER A 183 -3.26 19.20 -2.63
N SER A 184 -2.36 19.85 -3.37
CA SER A 184 -2.75 20.92 -4.29
C SER A 184 -3.22 20.33 -5.62
N THR A 185 -4.29 20.88 -6.19
CA THR A 185 -4.84 20.49 -7.50
C THR A 185 -4.24 21.26 -8.68
N SER A 186 -3.40 22.26 -8.41
CA SER A 186 -2.83 23.14 -9.44
C SER A 186 -1.30 23.19 -9.33
N GLY A 187 -0.59 22.57 -10.28
CA GLY A 187 0.87 22.52 -10.36
C GLY A 187 1.46 21.12 -10.13
N PRO A 188 2.81 20.97 -9.98
CA PRO A 188 3.43 19.69 -9.63
C PRO A 188 2.73 19.07 -8.41
N LEU A 189 2.72 17.74 -8.30
CA LEU A 189 2.05 16.99 -7.23
C LEU A 189 2.70 17.26 -5.86
N TYR A 190 2.31 18.39 -5.26
CA TYR A 190 2.61 18.75 -3.89
C TYR A 190 1.49 18.24 -2.99
N PHE A 191 1.90 17.64 -1.89
CA PHE A 191 1.01 17.22 -0.82
C PHE A 191 1.62 17.54 0.52
N ALA A 192 0.77 17.66 1.52
CA ALA A 192 1.20 18.05 2.85
C ALA A 192 0.27 17.49 3.92
N TYR A 193 0.77 17.52 5.15
CA TYR A 193 -0.06 17.43 6.33
C TYR A 193 0.38 18.51 7.32
N ILE A 194 -0.55 18.89 8.20
CA ILE A 194 -0.31 19.86 9.25
C ILE A 194 -0.27 19.12 10.57
N ALA A 195 0.82 19.33 11.33
CA ALA A 195 0.97 18.77 12.67
C ALA A 195 1.30 19.87 13.68
N GLY A 196 0.86 19.64 14.91
CA GLY A 196 1.14 20.48 16.06
C GLY A 196 2.46 20.13 16.75
N ASP A 197 2.97 21.05 17.57
CA ASP A 197 4.10 20.77 18.47
C ASP A 197 3.69 19.87 19.66
N GLU A 198 2.39 19.71 19.92
CA GLU A 198 1.78 18.83 20.91
C GLU A 198 0.51 18.18 20.32
N ASN A 199 -0.23 17.41 21.13
CA ASN A 199 -1.56 16.90 20.78
C ASN A 199 -2.48 18.01 20.24
N PHE A 200 -3.27 17.71 19.21
CA PHE A 200 -4.16 18.64 18.52
C PHE A 200 -5.06 19.47 19.46
N THR A 201 -5.51 18.88 20.57
CA THR A 201 -6.37 19.54 21.57
C THR A 201 -5.66 20.60 22.41
N ASN A 202 -4.34 20.46 22.63
CA ASN A 202 -3.53 21.38 23.45
C ASN A 202 -2.57 22.23 22.62
N CYS A 203 -2.50 21.97 21.31
CA CYS A 203 -1.55 22.57 20.42
C CYS A 203 -1.79 24.09 20.23
N LYS A 204 -0.72 24.87 20.37
CA LYS A 204 -0.74 26.34 20.18
C LYS A 204 -0.18 26.78 18.83
N ASN A 205 0.67 25.97 18.22
CA ASN A 205 1.34 26.26 16.95
C ASN A 205 1.37 25.03 16.06
N PHE A 206 0.98 25.22 14.81
CA PHE A 206 0.94 24.20 13.78
C PHE A 206 1.97 24.50 12.72
N LYS A 207 2.54 23.43 12.15
CA LYS A 207 3.44 23.49 11.00
C LYS A 207 2.90 22.61 9.89
N CYS A 208 2.92 23.15 8.68
CA CYS A 208 2.59 22.43 7.46
C CYS A 208 3.86 21.80 6.87
N TYR A 209 3.91 20.48 6.81
CA TYR A 209 5.02 19.71 6.26
C TYR A 209 4.74 19.35 4.81
N ILE A 210 5.59 19.82 3.90
CA ILE A 210 5.31 19.81 2.45
C ILE A 210 6.24 18.81 1.76
N PHE A 211 5.61 18.00 0.92
CA PHE A 211 6.25 16.96 0.15
C PHE A 211 5.88 17.10 -1.33
N ARG A 212 6.70 16.49 -2.18
CA ARG A 212 6.50 16.40 -3.62
C ARG A 212 6.70 14.96 -4.06
N SER A 213 5.81 14.47 -4.92
CA SER A 213 5.97 13.20 -5.64
C SER A 213 5.62 13.43 -7.11
N LEU A 214 6.03 12.52 -8.00
CA LEU A 214 5.57 12.50 -9.39
C LEU A 214 4.41 11.51 -9.60
N ASN A 215 4.09 10.69 -8.60
CA ASN A 215 3.05 9.66 -8.70
C ASN A 215 1.76 10.09 -7.97
N PRO A 216 0.69 10.48 -8.70
CA PRO A 216 -0.56 10.93 -8.10
C PRO A 216 -1.28 9.83 -7.31
N LEU A 217 -1.17 8.58 -7.74
CA LEU A 217 -1.81 7.44 -7.09
C LEU A 217 -1.14 7.14 -5.74
N GLN A 218 0.19 7.23 -5.67
CA GLN A 218 0.95 7.12 -4.42
C GLN A 218 0.53 8.20 -3.43
N VAL A 219 0.41 9.46 -3.89
CA VAL A 219 -0.03 10.59 -3.05
C VAL A 219 -1.45 10.38 -2.53
N GLU A 220 -2.38 9.97 -3.40
CA GLU A 220 -3.77 9.72 -3.00
C GLU A 220 -3.86 8.60 -1.97
N SER A 221 -3.12 7.50 -2.17
CA SER A 221 -3.06 6.39 -1.24
C SER A 221 -2.50 6.82 0.12
N LEU A 222 -1.38 7.56 0.12
CA LEU A 222 -0.76 8.03 1.35
C LEU A 222 -1.67 8.98 2.13
N LEU A 223 -2.31 9.94 1.45
CA LEU A 223 -3.25 10.87 2.07
C LEU A 223 -4.48 10.14 2.63
N LYS A 224 -4.97 9.09 1.97
CA LYS A 224 -6.04 8.23 2.52
C LYS A 224 -5.58 7.52 3.79
N THR A 225 -4.37 6.95 3.80
CA THR A 225 -3.82 6.28 5.00
C THR A 225 -3.65 7.24 6.17
N ILE A 226 -3.03 8.41 5.94
CA ILE A 226 -2.87 9.45 6.97
C ILE A 226 -4.24 9.92 7.47
N GLY A 227 -5.16 10.20 6.54
CA GLY A 227 -6.53 10.62 6.85
C GLY A 227 -7.29 9.60 7.70
N GLN A 228 -7.14 8.31 7.41
CA GLN A 228 -7.73 7.25 8.22
C GLN A 228 -7.06 7.15 9.60
N GLY A 229 -5.74 7.28 9.68
CA GLY A 229 -4.97 7.22 10.93
C GLY A 229 -5.44 8.25 11.94
N PHE A 230 -5.43 9.54 11.58
CA PHE A 230 -5.87 10.58 12.53
C PHE A 230 -7.37 10.64 12.74
N LYS A 231 -8.19 10.18 11.79
CA LYS A 231 -9.63 10.01 12.03
C LYS A 231 -9.90 8.93 13.07
N ARG A 232 -9.07 7.88 13.18
CA ARG A 232 -9.21 6.88 14.25
C ARG A 232 -8.86 7.46 15.62
N THR A 233 -7.85 8.34 15.70
CA THR A 233 -7.33 8.85 16.97
C THR A 233 -8.01 10.12 17.47
N LEU A 234 -8.57 10.96 16.59
CA LEU A 234 -9.29 12.19 16.98
C LEU A 234 -10.69 11.94 17.55
N PHE A 235 -11.31 10.79 17.25
CA PHE A 235 -12.70 10.47 17.63
C PHE A 235 -12.84 9.34 18.65
N THR A 236 -11.76 8.96 19.34
CA THR A 236 -11.88 8.07 20.50
C THR A 236 -12.37 8.92 21.68
N VAL A 237 -13.69 8.85 21.94
CA VAL A 237 -14.36 9.38 23.14
C VAL A 237 -14.47 8.27 24.17
#